data_AF-A0A4Q7ZRX7-F1
#
_entry.id   AF-A0A4Q7ZRX7-F1
#
_cell.length_a   1.000
_cell.length_b   1.000
_cell.length_c   1.000
_cell.angle_alpha   90.00
_cell.angle_beta   90.00
_cell.angle_gamma   90.00
#
_symmetry.space_group_name_H-M   'P 1'
#
loop_
_entity.id
_entity.type
_entity.pdbx_description
1 polymer ?
#
loop_
_entity_poly.entity_id
_entity_poly.type
_entity_poly.pdbx_seq_one_letter_code
_entity_poly.pdbx_strand_id
1 'polypeptide(L)'
;MPNARHGDAGAGATKPVVGDFVGYASTYVGAALISGAVVHYPLDPPRFMVIAVAGAVLFACATAFTEFVINRQRATARAVLTMVPASLALSFGIGSLSGGIQHFKDVPVRAAVLIPVGLALAFIAYVMRYHAQRWRTVVRPAGLALLATAALAFVALHQVAAGMPAVPSGDHHGQVPHSDGVAEAPPASSAPQPSVRQSRPSVSQSPTRAGHHDDGHSHG
;
A
#
# COMPACT_ATOMS: atom_id res chain seq x y z
N MET A 1 -37.54 -63.04 6.40
CA MET A 1 -37.57 -62.21 7.62
C MET A 1 -36.69 -60.98 7.37
N PRO A 2 -37.27 -59.79 7.18
CA PRO A 2 -36.56 -58.56 6.83
C PRO A 2 -36.25 -57.71 8.07
N ASN A 3 -35.02 -57.21 8.21
CA ASN A 3 -34.66 -56.04 9.04
C ASN A 3 -33.16 -55.74 8.79
N ALA A 4 -32.63 -54.53 8.78
CA ALA A 4 -33.16 -53.23 9.14
C ALA A 4 -32.44 -52.16 8.31
N ARG A 5 -33.17 -51.09 8.04
CA ARG A 5 -32.64 -49.83 7.50
C ARG A 5 -31.59 -49.28 8.48
N HIS A 6 -30.41 -48.95 7.98
CA HIS A 6 -29.58 -47.93 8.62
C HIS A 6 -29.75 -46.65 7.83
N GLY A 7 -30.74 -45.87 8.26
CA GLY A 7 -30.63 -44.43 8.14
C GLY A 7 -29.58 -43.98 9.13
N ASP A 8 -28.57 -43.30 8.63
CA ASP A 8 -28.04 -42.16 9.35
C ASP A 8 -27.66 -41.12 8.29
N ALA A 9 -28.61 -40.24 8.04
CA ALA A 9 -28.36 -38.98 7.37
C ALA A 9 -27.47 -38.18 8.32
N GLY A 10 -26.15 -38.35 8.15
CA GLY A 10 -25.15 -37.51 8.80
C GLY A 10 -25.45 -36.06 8.46
N ALA A 11 -26.02 -35.34 9.42
CA ALA A 11 -26.23 -33.92 9.36
C ALA A 11 -24.88 -33.27 9.04
N GLY A 12 -24.74 -32.77 7.81
CA GLY A 12 -23.56 -32.05 7.38
C GLY A 12 -23.41 -30.82 8.26
N ALA A 13 -22.47 -30.88 9.21
CA ALA A 13 -22.08 -29.72 9.99
C ALA A 13 -21.70 -28.60 9.01
N THR A 14 -22.51 -27.56 8.93
CA THR A 14 -22.26 -26.41 8.07
C THR A 14 -20.98 -25.75 8.58
N LYS A 15 -19.95 -25.72 7.73
CA LYS A 15 -18.71 -25.01 8.06
C LYS A 15 -19.03 -23.53 8.32
N PRO A 16 -18.48 -22.92 9.39
CA PRO A 16 -18.79 -21.54 9.72
C PRO A 16 -18.18 -20.58 8.69
N VAL A 17 -18.99 -20.16 7.72
CA VAL A 17 -18.63 -19.27 6.59
C VAL A 17 -17.95 -17.98 7.04
N VAL A 18 -18.36 -17.43 8.18
CA VAL A 18 -17.79 -16.19 8.74
C VAL A 18 -16.33 -16.36 9.13
N GLY A 19 -15.97 -17.50 9.72
CA GLY A 19 -14.58 -17.78 10.12
C GLY A 19 -13.66 -17.87 8.90
N ASP A 20 -14.12 -18.60 7.87
CA ASP A 20 -13.44 -18.72 6.58
C ASP A 20 -13.20 -17.35 5.95
N PHE A 21 -14.25 -16.54 5.85
CA PHE A 21 -14.15 -15.19 5.30
C PHE A 21 -13.16 -14.32 6.06
N VAL A 22 -13.24 -14.27 7.40
CA VAL A 22 -12.35 -13.45 8.23
C VAL A 22 -10.89 -13.89 8.09
N GLY A 23 -10.61 -15.19 8.06
CA GLY A 23 -9.27 -15.74 7.88
C GLY A 23 -8.67 -15.35 6.52
N TYR A 24 -9.43 -15.54 5.44
CA TYR A 24 -9.00 -15.16 4.09
C TYR A 24 -8.83 -13.64 3.95
N ALA A 25 -9.82 -12.86 4.37
CA ALA A 25 -9.79 -11.40 4.28
C ALA A 25 -8.57 -10.84 5.04
N SER A 26 -8.30 -11.31 6.26
CA SER A 26 -7.16 -10.86 7.06
C SER A 26 -5.82 -11.20 6.40
N THR A 27 -5.73 -12.35 5.73
CA THR A 27 -4.55 -12.75 4.95
C THR A 27 -4.31 -11.78 3.79
N TYR A 28 -5.36 -11.44 3.03
CA TYR A 28 -5.26 -10.48 1.93
C TYR A 28 -4.96 -9.05 2.40
N VAL A 29 -5.58 -8.61 3.50
CA VAL A 29 -5.30 -7.29 4.10
C VAL A 29 -3.85 -7.21 4.57
N GLY A 30 -3.35 -8.23 5.28
CA GLY A 30 -1.95 -8.30 5.69
C GLY A 30 -1.00 -8.24 4.49
N ALA A 31 -1.27 -9.02 3.44
CA ALA A 31 -0.49 -8.98 2.19
C ALA A 31 -0.52 -7.61 1.51
N ALA A 32 -1.68 -6.95 1.49
CA ALA A 32 -1.85 -5.61 0.92
C ALA A 32 -1.10 -4.54 1.72
N LEU A 33 -1.07 -4.62 3.04
CA LEU A 33 -0.31 -3.71 3.90
C LEU A 33 1.20 -3.84 3.66
N ILE A 34 1.72 -5.07 3.59
CA ILE A 34 3.14 -5.33 3.26
C ILE A 34 3.43 -4.75 1.87
N SER A 35 2.61 -5.10 0.88
CA SER A 35 2.74 -4.63 -0.50
C SER A 35 2.77 -3.11 -0.60
N GLY A 36 1.77 -2.42 -0.03
CA GLY A 36 1.67 -0.97 -0.07
C GLY A 36 2.83 -0.26 0.63
N ALA A 37 3.29 -0.83 1.77
CA ALA A 37 4.42 -0.30 2.52
C ALA A 37 5.72 -0.31 1.72
N VAL A 38 6.00 -1.36 0.95
CA VAL A 38 7.22 -1.45 0.14
C VAL A 38 7.30 -0.32 -0.88
N VAL A 39 6.17 -0.05 -1.53
CA VAL A 39 6.07 0.92 -2.63
C VAL A 39 6.26 2.34 -2.12
N HIS A 40 5.71 2.62 -0.94
CA HIS A 40 5.72 3.94 -0.32
C HIS A 40 6.88 4.12 0.68
N TYR A 41 7.67 3.08 0.96
CA TYR A 41 8.79 3.12 1.90
C TYR A 41 9.69 4.36 1.75
N PRO A 42 10.06 4.81 0.54
CA PRO A 42 10.91 5.99 0.38
C PRO A 42 10.26 7.32 0.79
N LEU A 43 8.92 7.41 0.87
CA LEU A 43 8.20 8.64 1.20
C LEU A 43 8.28 8.96 2.69
N ASP A 44 8.17 7.94 3.54
CA ASP A 44 8.24 8.04 5.00
C ASP A 44 8.68 6.67 5.57
N PRO A 45 10.00 6.38 5.56
CA PRO A 45 10.50 5.06 5.92
C PRO A 45 10.06 4.56 7.29
N PRO A 46 10.10 5.38 8.38
CA PRO A 46 9.60 4.95 9.68
C PRO A 46 8.13 4.52 9.65
N ARG A 47 7.25 5.34 9.04
CA ARG A 47 5.82 5.03 8.96
C ARG A 47 5.55 3.76 8.17
N PHE A 48 6.15 3.63 7.00
CA PHE A 48 5.90 2.47 6.14
C PHE A 48 6.58 1.21 6.67
N MET A 49 7.68 1.31 7.43
CA MET A 49 8.22 0.17 8.18
C MET A 49 7.23 -0.35 9.22
N VAL A 50 6.59 0.54 9.98
CA VAL A 50 5.54 0.14 10.95
C VAL A 50 4.37 -0.53 10.24
N ILE A 51 3.90 0.02 9.11
CA ILE A 51 2.83 -0.58 8.31
C ILE A 51 3.23 -1.97 7.78
N ALA A 52 4.47 -2.13 7.30
CA ALA A 52 4.99 -3.42 6.83
C ALA A 52 5.02 -4.46 7.96
N VAL A 53 5.51 -4.09 9.15
CA VAL A 53 5.54 -4.97 10.33
C VAL A 53 4.13 -5.34 10.78
N ALA A 54 3.22 -4.37 10.87
CA ALA A 54 1.82 -4.63 11.23
C ALA A 54 1.14 -5.56 10.21
N GLY A 55 1.37 -5.33 8.92
CA GLY A 55 0.91 -6.21 7.84
C GLY A 55 1.48 -7.62 7.94
N ALA A 56 2.77 -7.76 8.24
CA ALA A 56 3.43 -9.06 8.41
C ALA A 56 2.88 -9.85 9.61
N VAL A 57 2.67 -9.18 10.75
CA VAL A 57 2.05 -9.78 11.93
C VAL A 57 0.62 -10.24 11.62
N LEU A 58 -0.20 -9.35 11.04
CA LEU A 58 -1.58 -9.70 10.65
C LEU A 58 -1.60 -10.88 9.68
N PHE A 59 -0.75 -10.86 8.66
CA PHE A 59 -0.63 -11.93 7.68
C PHE A 59 -0.26 -13.26 8.33
N ALA A 60 0.76 -13.27 9.20
CA ALA A 60 1.22 -14.46 9.89
C ALA A 60 0.15 -15.04 10.83
N CYS A 61 -0.49 -14.19 11.63
CA CYS A 61 -1.57 -14.57 12.53
C CYS A 61 -2.79 -15.10 11.76
N ALA A 62 -3.20 -14.45 10.68
CA ALA A 62 -4.31 -14.89 9.84
C ALA A 62 -4.02 -16.23 9.14
N THR A 63 -2.79 -16.40 8.65
CA THR A 63 -2.33 -17.66 8.04
C THR A 63 -2.34 -18.78 9.07
N ALA A 64 -1.81 -18.54 10.27
CA ALA A 64 -1.81 -19.52 11.35
C ALA A 64 -3.24 -19.87 11.80
N PHE A 65 -4.10 -18.87 11.99
CA PHE A 65 -5.50 -19.06 12.35
C PHE A 65 -6.24 -19.91 11.30
N THR A 66 -6.06 -19.59 10.02
CA THR A 66 -6.68 -20.36 8.92
C THR A 66 -6.20 -21.80 8.91
N GLU A 67 -4.91 -22.03 9.13
CA GLU A 67 -4.37 -23.38 9.07
C GLU A 67 -4.76 -24.25 10.29
N PHE A 68 -4.68 -23.69 11.49
CA PHE A 68 -4.91 -24.42 12.73
C PHE A 68 -6.40 -24.50 13.14
N VAL A 69 -7.16 -23.42 12.95
CA VAL A 69 -8.53 -23.31 13.45
C VAL A 69 -9.54 -23.72 12.37
N ILE A 70 -9.37 -23.22 11.15
CA ILE A 70 -10.35 -23.39 10.07
C ILE A 70 -10.13 -24.72 9.36
N ASN A 71 -8.93 -24.94 8.83
CA ASN A 71 -8.64 -26.14 8.05
C ASN A 71 -8.46 -27.39 8.91
N ARG A 72 -8.28 -27.24 10.24
CA ARG A 72 -7.93 -28.31 11.20
C ARG A 72 -6.87 -29.26 10.64
N GLN A 73 -6.03 -28.80 9.73
CA GLN A 73 -4.94 -29.61 9.24
C GLN A 73 -4.01 -29.81 10.43
N ARG A 74 -3.47 -31.03 10.58
CA ARG A 74 -2.32 -31.27 11.46
C ARG A 74 -1.06 -30.64 10.86
N ALA A 75 -1.16 -29.42 10.33
CA ALA A 75 -0.01 -28.65 9.93
C ALA A 75 0.87 -28.53 11.16
N THR A 76 2.05 -29.12 11.09
CA THR A 76 2.99 -29.06 12.21
C THR A 76 3.40 -27.60 12.38
N ALA A 77 3.67 -27.13 13.61
CA ALA A 77 4.18 -25.76 13.83
C ALA A 77 5.38 -25.42 12.91
N ARG A 78 6.20 -26.43 12.61
CA ARG A 78 7.29 -26.37 11.64
C ARG A 78 6.83 -26.03 10.21
N ALA A 79 5.73 -26.60 9.74
CA ALA A 79 5.17 -26.30 8.42
C ALA A 79 4.77 -24.82 8.33
N VAL A 80 4.05 -24.31 9.34
CA VAL A 80 3.66 -22.90 9.42
C VAL A 80 4.88 -21.97 9.49
N LEU A 81 5.89 -22.32 10.30
CA LEU A 81 7.12 -21.54 10.41
C LEU A 81 7.92 -21.47 9.09
N THR A 82 7.86 -22.50 8.25
CA THR A 82 8.45 -22.46 6.89
C THR A 82 7.58 -21.73 5.87
N MET A 83 6.26 -21.79 6.06
CA MET A 83 5.25 -21.27 5.14
C MET A 83 5.08 -19.75 5.24
N VAL A 84 5.13 -19.20 6.46
CA VAL A 84 4.93 -17.76 6.71
C VAL A 84 6.01 -16.90 6.02
N PRO A 85 7.33 -17.16 6.18
CA PRO A 85 8.35 -16.36 5.50
C PRO A 85 8.24 -16.40 3.99
N ALA A 86 7.93 -17.57 3.40
CA ALA A 86 7.73 -17.70 1.97
C ALA A 86 6.52 -16.87 1.49
N SER A 87 5.43 -16.85 2.27
CA SER A 87 4.26 -16.03 1.92
C SER A 87 4.46 -14.53 2.12
N LEU A 88 5.23 -14.13 3.14
CA LEU A 88 5.64 -12.73 3.32
C LEU A 88 6.52 -12.28 2.14
N ALA A 89 7.52 -13.07 1.77
CA ALA A 89 8.37 -12.81 0.62
C ALA A 89 7.57 -12.76 -0.70
N LEU A 90 6.58 -13.65 -0.85
CA LEU A 90 5.69 -13.64 -2.01
C LEU A 90 4.86 -12.35 -2.06
N SER A 91 4.29 -11.93 -0.93
CA SER A 91 3.51 -10.69 -0.82
C SER A 91 4.37 -9.46 -1.11
N PHE A 92 5.59 -9.43 -0.57
CA PHE A 92 6.57 -8.38 -0.85
C PHE A 92 6.96 -8.32 -2.33
N GLY A 93 7.22 -9.48 -2.95
CA GLY A 93 7.57 -9.58 -4.37
C GLY A 93 6.45 -9.09 -5.28
N ILE A 94 5.21 -9.55 -5.03
CA ILE A 94 4.02 -9.12 -5.78
C ILE A 94 3.79 -7.61 -5.57
N GLY A 95 3.96 -7.09 -4.36
CA GLY A 95 3.80 -5.68 -4.07
C GLY A 95 4.83 -4.79 -4.75
N SER A 96 6.09 -5.22 -4.75
CA SER A 96 7.17 -4.53 -5.47
C SER A 96 6.90 -4.51 -6.97
N LEU A 97 6.48 -5.64 -7.54
CA LEU A 97 6.11 -5.76 -8.95
C LEU A 97 4.95 -4.83 -9.30
N SER A 98 3.84 -4.94 -8.56
CA SER A 98 2.62 -4.19 -8.84
C SER A 98 2.82 -2.68 -8.65
N GLY A 99 3.39 -2.26 -7.52
CA GLY A 99 3.62 -0.84 -7.27
C GLY A 99 4.73 -0.24 -8.13
N GLY A 100 5.73 -1.04 -8.51
CA GLY A 100 6.71 -0.64 -9.52
C GLY A 100 6.03 -0.33 -10.86
N ILE A 101 5.10 -1.17 -11.31
CA ILE A 101 4.32 -0.91 -12.54
C ILE A 101 3.47 0.36 -12.39
N GLN A 102 2.76 0.51 -11.28
CA GLN A 102 1.84 1.63 -11.05
C GLN A 102 2.57 2.98 -11.01
N HIS A 103 3.71 3.05 -10.34
CA HIS A 103 4.49 4.28 -10.18
C HIS A 103 5.65 4.40 -11.18
N PHE A 104 5.65 3.61 -12.26
CA PHE A 104 6.75 3.61 -13.20
C PHE A 104 6.98 5.00 -13.82
N LYS A 105 5.91 5.75 -14.08
CA LYS A 105 6.01 7.11 -14.62
C LYS A 105 6.49 8.14 -13.60
N ASP A 106 6.17 7.94 -12.32
CA ASP A 106 6.52 8.87 -11.26
C ASP A 106 7.99 8.71 -10.84
N VAL A 107 8.45 7.47 -10.72
CA VAL A 107 9.76 7.11 -10.16
C VAL A 107 10.47 6.05 -11.01
N PRO A 108 10.79 6.37 -12.27
CA PRO A 108 11.15 5.37 -13.28
C PRO A 108 12.42 4.57 -12.97
N VAL A 109 13.45 5.23 -12.44
CA VAL A 109 14.71 4.56 -12.06
C VAL A 109 14.47 3.52 -10.97
N ARG A 110 13.65 3.86 -9.97
CA ARG A 110 13.30 2.96 -8.87
C ARG A 110 12.42 1.81 -9.38
N ALA A 111 11.39 2.13 -10.14
CA ALA A 111 10.46 1.15 -10.67
C ALA A 111 11.14 0.14 -11.61
N ALA A 112 12.13 0.57 -12.41
CA ALA A 112 12.95 -0.31 -13.25
C ALA A 112 13.72 -1.37 -12.45
N VAL A 113 14.00 -1.13 -11.16
CA VAL A 113 14.58 -2.11 -10.24
C VAL A 113 13.49 -2.94 -9.56
N LEU A 114 12.44 -2.31 -9.02
CA LEU A 114 11.40 -3.00 -8.24
C LEU A 114 10.61 -4.04 -9.06
N ILE A 115 10.31 -3.74 -10.32
CA ILE A 115 9.55 -4.65 -11.20
C ILE A 115 10.26 -6.00 -11.37
N PRO A 116 11.51 -6.06 -11.91
CA PRO A 116 12.19 -7.33 -12.14
C PRO A 116 12.59 -8.03 -10.83
N VAL A 117 13.02 -7.29 -9.80
CA VAL A 117 13.34 -7.87 -8.49
C VAL A 117 12.09 -8.45 -7.85
N GLY A 118 10.97 -7.73 -7.90
CA GLY A 118 9.67 -8.19 -7.41
C GLY A 118 9.21 -9.46 -8.10
N LEU A 119 9.33 -9.53 -9.43
CA LEU A 119 9.01 -10.73 -10.22
C LEU A 119 9.87 -11.94 -9.80
N ALA A 120 11.20 -11.76 -9.74
CA ALA A 120 12.11 -12.84 -9.36
C ALA A 120 11.85 -13.32 -7.92
N LEU A 121 11.70 -12.39 -6.97
CA LEU A 121 11.41 -12.70 -5.58
C LEU A 121 10.06 -13.41 -5.42
N ALA A 122 9.01 -12.93 -6.09
CA ALA A 122 7.69 -13.55 -6.06
C ALA A 122 7.75 -14.99 -6.59
N PHE A 123 8.48 -15.24 -7.69
CA PHE A 123 8.63 -16.58 -8.22
C PHE A 123 9.37 -17.52 -7.27
N ILE A 124 10.53 -17.09 -6.73
CA ILE A 124 11.30 -17.89 -5.79
C ILE A 124 10.44 -18.20 -4.55
N ALA A 125 9.77 -17.20 -4.01
CA ALA A 125 8.88 -17.33 -2.86
C ALA A 125 7.69 -18.26 -3.16
N TYR A 126 7.11 -18.20 -4.36
CA TYR A 126 6.07 -19.11 -4.82
C TYR A 126 6.55 -20.56 -4.83
N VAL A 127 7.73 -20.83 -5.41
CA VAL A 127 8.31 -22.17 -5.44
C VAL A 127 8.60 -22.66 -4.02
N MET A 128 9.14 -21.81 -3.14
CA MET A 128 9.36 -22.16 -1.73
C MET A 128 8.04 -22.45 -1.00
N ARG A 129 6.98 -21.68 -1.26
CA ARG A 129 5.69 -21.82 -0.58
C ARG A 129 4.93 -23.08 -1.00
N TYR A 130 4.84 -23.35 -2.30
CA TYR A 130 3.95 -24.38 -2.84
C TYR A 130 4.69 -25.62 -3.35
N HIS A 131 6.00 -25.51 -3.57
CA HIS A 131 6.82 -26.55 -4.18
C HIS A 131 8.16 -26.72 -3.46
N ALA A 132 8.20 -26.56 -2.13
CA ALA A 132 9.44 -26.61 -1.34
C ALA A 132 10.32 -27.84 -1.63
N GLN A 133 9.71 -29.03 -1.76
CA GLN A 133 10.41 -30.29 -2.09
C GLN A 133 10.96 -30.33 -3.52
N ARG A 134 10.49 -29.44 -4.38
CA ARG A 134 10.89 -29.28 -5.79
C ARG A 134 11.57 -27.93 -6.02
N TRP A 135 12.40 -27.46 -5.08
CA TRP A 135 13.15 -26.21 -5.23
C TRP A 135 13.98 -26.15 -6.52
N ARG A 136 14.44 -27.31 -7.03
CA ARG A 136 15.09 -27.45 -8.34
C ARG A 136 14.25 -26.92 -9.51
N THR A 137 12.94 -26.72 -9.34
CA THR A 137 12.06 -26.09 -10.35
C THR A 137 12.53 -24.70 -10.73
N VAL A 138 13.17 -23.96 -9.82
CA VAL A 138 13.76 -22.64 -10.11
C VAL A 138 14.83 -22.74 -11.20
N VAL A 139 15.64 -23.81 -11.20
CA VAL A 139 16.73 -24.01 -12.17
C VAL A 139 16.33 -24.86 -13.37
N ARG A 140 15.06 -25.27 -13.48
CA ARG A 140 14.55 -25.92 -14.70
C ARG A 140 14.40 -24.89 -15.82
N PRO A 141 14.36 -25.32 -17.09
CA PRO A 141 14.25 -24.40 -18.23
C PRO A 141 13.16 -23.35 -18.10
N ALA A 142 11.97 -23.72 -17.59
CA ALA A 142 10.88 -22.77 -17.36
C ALA A 142 11.20 -21.73 -16.25
N GLY A 143 11.84 -22.16 -15.16
CA GLY A 143 12.26 -21.25 -14.09
C GLY A 143 13.40 -20.33 -14.54
N LEU A 144 14.38 -20.87 -15.27
CA LEU A 144 15.44 -20.10 -15.88
C LEU A 144 14.91 -19.11 -16.92
N ALA A 145 13.92 -19.50 -17.72
CA ALA A 145 13.27 -18.61 -18.67
C ALA A 145 12.59 -17.43 -17.94
N LEU A 146 11.88 -17.67 -16.84
CA LEU A 146 11.27 -16.59 -16.06
C LEU A 146 12.32 -15.66 -15.44
N LEU A 147 13.40 -16.21 -14.88
CA LEU A 147 14.50 -15.41 -14.34
C LEU A 147 15.22 -14.61 -15.44
N ALA A 148 15.39 -15.21 -16.62
CA ALA A 148 15.91 -14.51 -17.80
C ALA A 148 14.96 -13.40 -18.26
N THR A 149 13.64 -13.62 -18.23
CA THR A 149 12.65 -12.56 -18.47
C THR A 149 12.78 -11.43 -17.45
N ALA A 150 12.97 -11.73 -16.16
CA ALA A 150 13.22 -10.70 -15.15
C ALA A 150 14.53 -9.93 -15.42
N ALA A 151 15.60 -10.62 -15.80
CA ALA A 151 16.87 -9.98 -16.15
C ALA A 151 16.76 -9.11 -17.42
N LEU A 152 16.05 -9.58 -18.44
CA LEU A 152 15.78 -8.82 -19.66
C LEU A 152 14.90 -7.60 -19.37
N ALA A 153 13.87 -7.77 -18.54
CA ALA A 153 13.02 -6.67 -18.08
C ALA A 153 13.84 -5.62 -17.33
N PHE A 154 14.80 -6.03 -16.48
CA PHE A 154 15.71 -5.09 -15.81
C PHE A 154 16.48 -4.23 -16.80
N VAL A 155 17.11 -4.83 -17.81
CA VAL A 155 17.84 -4.09 -18.85
C VAL A 155 16.90 -3.17 -19.63
N ALA A 156 15.77 -3.70 -20.12
CA ALA A 156 14.83 -2.96 -20.94
C ALA A 156 14.22 -1.77 -20.19
N LEU A 157 13.78 -1.98 -18.95
CA LEU A 157 13.18 -0.92 -18.13
C LEU A 157 14.19 0.13 -17.73
N HIS A 158 15.46 -0.22 -17.49
CA HIS A 158 16.51 0.78 -17.26
C HIS A 158 16.78 1.65 -18.48
N GLN A 159 16.77 1.07 -19.69
CA GLN A 159 16.90 1.87 -20.92
C GLN A 159 15.72 2.82 -21.10
N VAL A 160 14.50 2.36 -20.84
CA VAL A 160 13.29 3.21 -20.89
C VAL A 160 13.33 4.29 -19.81
N ALA A 161 13.77 3.95 -18.59
CA ALA A 161 13.88 4.89 -17.49
C ALA A 161 14.91 6.00 -17.76
N ALA A 162 16.05 5.67 -18.38
CA ALA A 162 17.09 6.63 -18.73
C ALA A 162 16.62 7.66 -19.78
N GLY A 163 15.63 7.31 -20.60
CA GLY A 163 15.05 8.21 -21.60
C GLY A 163 13.90 9.09 -21.08
N MET A 164 13.48 8.95 -19.82
CA MET A 164 12.36 9.73 -19.27
C MET A 164 12.85 10.99 -18.53
N PRO A 165 12.15 12.12 -18.68
CA PRO A 165 12.47 13.34 -17.95
C PRO A 165 12.31 13.09 -16.43
N ALA A 166 13.27 13.58 -15.64
CA ALA A 166 13.17 13.54 -14.20
C ALA A 166 12.00 14.44 -13.75
N VAL A 167 10.94 13.84 -13.21
CA VAL A 167 9.88 14.60 -12.53
C VAL A 167 10.42 14.98 -11.15
N PRO A 168 10.47 16.28 -10.78
CA PRO A 168 10.92 16.68 -9.45
C PRO A 168 9.98 16.07 -8.41
N SER A 169 10.47 15.08 -7.66
CA SER A 169 9.79 14.63 -6.45
C SER A 169 9.96 15.74 -5.42
N GLY A 170 8.85 16.41 -5.06
CA GLY A 170 8.87 17.69 -4.35
C GLY A 170 9.64 17.67 -3.03
N ASP A 171 10.76 18.40 -3.00
CA ASP A 171 11.36 18.94 -1.78
C ASP A 171 10.50 20.10 -1.28
N HIS A 172 9.51 19.79 -0.44
CA HIS A 172 8.76 20.79 0.33
C HIS A 172 9.02 20.58 1.82
N HIS A 173 10.30 20.70 2.22
CA HIS A 173 10.61 21.02 3.61
C HIS A 173 10.31 22.51 3.83
N GLY A 174 9.20 22.77 4.51
CA GLY A 174 8.82 24.11 4.98
C GLY A 174 9.93 24.68 5.85
N GLN A 175 10.70 25.61 5.29
CA GLN A 175 11.62 26.43 6.04
C GLN A 175 10.79 27.50 6.76
N VAL A 176 10.41 27.19 7.99
CA VAL A 176 9.95 28.22 8.94
C VAL A 176 11.19 29.08 9.25
N PRO A 177 11.20 30.38 8.95
CA PRO A 177 12.34 31.22 9.32
C PRO A 177 12.37 31.34 10.83
N HIS A 178 13.41 30.78 11.46
CA HIS A 178 13.74 31.08 12.84
C HIS A 178 14.16 32.56 12.91
N SER A 179 13.37 33.34 13.64
CA SER A 179 13.64 34.71 14.03
C SER A 179 14.70 34.74 15.13
N ASP A 180 15.93 35.09 14.77
CA ASP A 180 16.99 35.44 15.72
C ASP A 180 17.25 36.95 15.66
N GLY A 181 16.99 37.67 16.77
CA GLY A 181 17.25 39.10 16.88
C GLY A 181 16.77 39.71 18.20
N VAL A 182 17.59 39.60 19.24
CA VAL A 182 17.58 40.39 20.49
C VAL A 182 19.00 41.00 20.54
N ALA A 183 19.32 42.27 20.81
CA ALA A 183 18.68 43.51 21.23
C ALA A 183 19.51 44.68 20.66
N GLU A 184 18.99 45.93 20.62
CA GLU A 184 19.65 47.15 21.17
C GLU A 184 18.79 48.42 20.86
N ALA A 185 18.53 49.22 21.89
CA ALA A 185 17.96 50.58 21.85
C ALA A 185 19.04 51.55 22.41
N PRO A 186 19.09 52.89 22.15
CA PRO A 186 18.02 53.90 22.39
C PRO A 186 18.16 55.18 21.47
N PRO A 187 17.63 56.42 21.76
CA PRO A 187 16.67 56.90 22.77
C PRO A 187 15.47 57.70 22.20
N ALA A 188 14.59 58.08 23.14
CA ALA A 188 13.28 58.69 23.00
C ALA A 188 13.22 60.13 22.45
N SER A 189 12.10 60.47 21.79
CA SER A 189 11.44 61.78 21.97
C SER A 189 9.94 61.72 21.69
N SER A 190 9.15 62.12 22.70
CA SER A 190 7.78 62.68 22.67
C SER A 190 6.58 61.82 22.19
N ALA A 191 5.83 61.28 23.17
CA ALA A 191 4.36 61.15 23.15
C ALA A 191 3.71 62.53 23.51
N PRO A 192 2.36 62.76 23.57
CA PRO A 192 1.20 61.83 23.53
C PRO A 192 0.04 62.30 22.58
N GLN A 193 -1.00 61.53 22.25
CA GLN A 193 -2.19 61.24 23.08
C GLN A 193 -3.16 60.25 22.37
N PRO A 194 -4.00 59.51 23.13
CA PRO A 194 -5.06 58.66 22.62
C PRO A 194 -6.42 59.37 22.59
N SER A 195 -7.27 59.07 21.59
CA SER A 195 -8.70 59.40 21.62
C SER A 195 -9.54 58.16 21.35
N VAL A 196 -10.33 57.81 22.35
CA VAL A 196 -11.34 56.75 22.38
C VAL A 196 -12.72 57.39 22.13
N ARG A 197 -13.64 56.60 21.53
CA ARG A 197 -15.11 56.78 21.45
C ARG A 197 -15.59 57.78 20.39
N GLN A 198 -16.69 57.54 19.63
CA GLN A 198 -17.99 57.05 20.10
C GLN A 198 -18.94 56.75 18.89
N SER A 199 -19.76 55.67 18.97
CA SER A 199 -21.20 55.52 18.58
C SER A 199 -21.72 55.94 17.19
N ARG A 200 -22.67 55.31 16.48
CA ARG A 200 -23.72 54.28 16.72
C ARG A 200 -24.33 53.88 15.31
N PRO A 201 -25.27 52.92 15.21
CA PRO A 201 -25.67 52.18 13.99
C PRO A 201 -26.95 52.72 13.29
N SER A 202 -27.21 52.27 12.05
CA SER A 202 -28.54 52.19 11.39
C SER A 202 -28.45 51.27 10.16
N VAL A 203 -28.94 50.02 10.21
CA VAL A 203 -30.29 49.52 9.84
C VAL A 203 -30.52 49.34 8.33
N SER A 204 -30.57 48.05 7.94
CA SER A 204 -31.51 47.35 7.04
C SER A 204 -31.77 47.85 5.62
N GLN A 205 -31.52 46.98 4.62
CA GLN A 205 -32.55 46.48 3.69
C GLN A 205 -32.00 45.34 2.78
N SER A 206 -32.72 44.22 2.74
CA SER A 206 -32.77 43.17 1.70
C SER A 206 -34.23 43.12 1.20
N PRO A 207 -34.65 42.32 0.18
CA PRO A 207 -34.06 41.84 -1.09
C PRO A 207 -35.04 41.98 -2.30
N THR A 208 -34.57 41.93 -3.57
CA THR A 208 -35.40 41.55 -4.77
C THR A 208 -34.46 41.23 -5.95
N ARG A 209 -34.32 39.98 -6.45
CA ARG A 209 -35.12 39.15 -7.37
C ARG A 209 -35.30 39.69 -8.81
N ALA A 210 -34.85 38.86 -9.77
CA ALA A 210 -35.40 38.59 -11.12
C ALA A 210 -34.70 39.16 -12.37
N GLY A 211 -34.52 38.27 -13.37
CA GLY A 211 -34.44 38.55 -14.82
C GLY A 211 -33.02 38.46 -15.40
N HIS A 212 -32.58 37.34 -16.00
CA HIS A 212 -32.86 36.89 -17.38
C HIS A 212 -32.38 37.88 -18.45
N HIS A 213 -31.33 37.53 -19.19
CA HIS A 213 -31.24 37.69 -20.65
C HIS A 213 -30.23 36.68 -21.22
N ASP A 214 -30.76 35.90 -22.14
CA ASP A 214 -30.08 35.08 -23.15
C ASP A 214 -29.50 36.02 -24.22
N ASP A 215 -28.48 35.57 -24.97
CA ASP A 215 -28.22 35.98 -26.36
C ASP A 215 -26.98 35.22 -26.87
N GLY A 216 -27.25 34.24 -27.74
CA GLY A 216 -26.25 33.52 -28.49
C GLY A 216 -25.75 34.31 -29.70
N HIS A 217 -24.50 34.04 -30.10
CA HIS A 217 -24.01 34.40 -31.43
C HIS A 217 -23.18 33.26 -32.03
N SER A 218 -23.66 32.76 -33.16
CA SER A 218 -22.97 31.89 -34.12
C SER A 218 -22.69 32.68 -35.40
N HIS A 219 -21.42 32.74 -35.81
CA HIS A 219 -20.94 32.99 -37.17
C HIS A 219 -19.55 32.32 -37.23
N GLY A 220 -19.09 31.62 -38.26
CA GLY A 220 -19.51 31.34 -39.62
C GLY A 220 -18.50 30.36 -40.21
#